data_AF-A0A973RYS9-F1
#
_entry.id   AF-A0A973RYS9-F1
#
_cell.length_a   1.000
_cell.length_b   1.000
_cell.length_c   1.000
_cell.angle_alpha   90.00
_cell.angle_beta   90.00
_cell.angle_gamma   90.00
#
_symmetry.space_group_name_H-M   'P 1'
#
loop_
_entity.id
_entity.type
_entity.pdbx_description
1 polymer ?
#
loop_
_entity_poly.entity_id
_entity_poly.type
_entity_poly.pdbx_seq_one_letter_code
_entity_poly.pdbx_strand_id
1 'polypeptide(L)'
;MQSNLTSRNEKLHVGIIMDGNGRWATRRGLSRVRGHEAGVEAIRRIVEAAPKQGIGTLTLYAFSTDNWRRPKAEVAALMTLLRFYLANEVQSLIKNGVRLTVIGRRDRLPDGIATAITRAEE
;
A
#
# COMPACT_ATOMS: atom_id res chain seq x y z
N MET A 1 -11.92 -14.37 40.39
CA MET A 1 -12.59 -13.33 39.59
C MET A 1 -12.01 -13.40 38.18
N GLN A 2 -12.55 -14.28 37.35
CA GLN A 2 -12.12 -14.45 35.96
C GLN A 2 -12.67 -13.26 35.16
N SER A 3 -11.79 -12.45 34.58
CA SER A 3 -12.21 -11.41 33.65
C SER A 3 -12.72 -12.08 32.38
N ASN A 4 -14.05 -12.20 32.28
CA ASN A 4 -14.73 -12.46 31.03
C ASN A 4 -14.50 -11.26 30.10
N LEU A 5 -13.37 -11.27 29.39
CA LEU A 5 -13.22 -10.53 28.14
C LEU A 5 -14.16 -11.22 27.15
N THR A 6 -15.40 -10.75 27.16
CA THR A 6 -16.40 -11.06 26.16
C THR A 6 -15.75 -10.95 24.78
N SER A 7 -15.79 -12.06 24.07
CA SER A 7 -15.56 -12.21 22.63
C SER A 7 -16.19 -11.04 21.85
N ARG A 8 -15.43 -9.96 21.68
CA ARG A 8 -15.61 -9.11 20.51
C ARG A 8 -14.88 -9.82 19.39
N ASN A 9 -15.61 -10.11 18.33
CA ASN A 9 -15.10 -10.51 17.02
C ASN A 9 -14.33 -9.33 16.38
N GLU A 10 -13.36 -8.77 17.11
CA GLU A 10 -12.56 -7.62 16.70
C GLU A 10 -11.40 -8.14 15.88
N LYS A 11 -11.58 -8.08 14.56
CA LYS A 11 -10.47 -8.31 13.63
C LYS A 11 -9.35 -7.30 13.90
N LEU A 12 -8.11 -7.75 13.82
CA LEU A 12 -6.95 -6.92 14.09
C LEU A 12 -6.79 -5.82 13.02
N HIS A 13 -6.28 -4.66 13.45
CA HIS A 13 -5.81 -3.60 12.57
C HIS A 13 -4.28 -3.50 12.67
N VAL A 14 -3.60 -3.71 11.54
CA VAL A 14 -2.14 -3.64 11.45
C VAL A 14 -1.71 -2.49 10.55
N GLY A 15 -0.78 -1.67 11.03
CA GLY A 15 -0.08 -0.66 10.24
C GLY A 15 1.33 -1.14 9.85
N ILE A 16 1.72 -0.98 8.59
CA ILE A 16 3.04 -1.36 8.07
C ILE A 16 3.71 -0.16 7.42
N ILE A 17 4.94 0.12 7.84
CA ILE A 17 5.84 1.03 7.14
C ILE A 17 6.66 0.23 6.12
N MET A 18 6.44 0.49 4.84
CA MET A 18 7.05 -0.27 3.74
C MET A 18 8.43 0.27 3.39
N ASP A 19 9.37 0.19 4.33
CA ASP A 19 10.75 0.64 4.14
C ASP A 19 11.66 -0.46 3.58
N GLY A 20 12.78 -0.06 2.99
CA GLY A 20 13.86 -0.94 2.59
C GLY A 20 13.89 -1.32 1.11
N ASN A 21 12.88 -0.95 0.32
CA ASN A 21 12.81 -1.23 -1.13
C ASN A 21 14.07 -0.77 -1.89
N GLY A 22 14.52 0.46 -1.66
CA GLY A 22 15.75 0.98 -2.26
C GLY A 22 17.00 0.21 -1.82
N ARG A 23 17.14 -0.08 -0.52
CA ARG A 23 18.29 -0.85 0.03
C ARG A 23 18.28 -2.30 -0.47
N TRP A 24 17.10 -2.90 -0.66
CA TRP A 24 16.93 -4.23 -1.22
C TRP A 24 17.43 -4.30 -2.67
N ALA A 25 17.11 -3.28 -3.48
CA ALA A 25 17.56 -3.19 -4.86
C ALA A 25 19.07 -2.94 -4.97
N THR A 26 19.61 -1.98 -4.20
CA THR A 26 21.04 -1.66 -4.21
C THR A 26 21.92 -2.85 -3.85
N ARG A 27 21.52 -3.66 -2.84
CA ARG A 27 22.25 -4.88 -2.46
C ARG A 27 22.27 -5.97 -3.53
N ARG A 28 21.45 -5.83 -4.57
CA ARG A 28 21.34 -6.76 -5.71
C ARG A 28 21.86 -6.16 -7.01
N GLY A 29 22.44 -4.96 -6.99
CA GLY A 29 22.85 -4.24 -8.19
C GLY A 29 21.67 -3.80 -9.08
N LEU A 30 20.46 -3.73 -8.52
CA LEU A 30 19.24 -3.38 -9.27
C LEU A 30 18.89 -1.90 -9.11
N SER A 31 18.11 -1.38 -10.06
CA SER A 31 17.55 -0.02 -9.97
C SER A 31 16.55 0.10 -8.81
N ARG A 32 16.41 1.30 -8.22
CA ARG A 32 15.45 1.54 -7.14
C ARG A 32 14.00 1.22 -7.55
N VAL A 33 13.67 1.41 -8.83
CA VAL A 33 12.36 1.07 -9.40
C VAL A 33 12.05 -0.42 -9.23
N ARG A 34 13.01 -1.32 -9.53
CA ARG A 34 12.87 -2.77 -9.28
C ARG A 34 12.65 -3.09 -7.80
N GLY A 35 13.23 -2.29 -6.91
CA GLY A 35 12.97 -2.40 -5.48
C GLY A 35 11.54 -2.04 -5.11
N HIS A 36 10.96 -1.01 -5.73
CA HIS A 36 9.57 -0.63 -5.48
C HIS A 36 8.57 -1.66 -6.01
N GLU A 37 8.84 -2.27 -7.16
CA GLU A 37 8.02 -3.36 -7.69
C GLU A 37 8.10 -4.62 -6.81
N ALA A 38 9.29 -4.97 -6.30
CA ALA A 38 9.42 -6.02 -5.29
C ALA A 38 8.60 -5.71 -4.03
N GLY A 39 8.46 -4.42 -3.70
CA GLY A 39 7.54 -3.93 -2.67
C GLY A 39 6.07 -4.21 -3.01
N VAL A 40 5.64 -4.00 -4.25
CA VAL A 40 4.28 -4.33 -4.71
C VAL A 40 3.97 -5.82 -4.55
N GLU A 41 4.89 -6.69 -4.94
CA GLU A 41 4.74 -8.14 -4.73
C GLU A 41 4.70 -8.54 -3.25
N ALA A 42 5.43 -7.82 -2.38
CA ALA A 42 5.35 -8.02 -0.94
C ALA A 42 3.97 -7.63 -0.39
N ILE A 43 3.41 -6.50 -0.86
CA ILE A 43 2.06 -6.05 -0.48
C ILE A 43 1.03 -7.12 -0.82
N ARG A 44 1.07 -7.64 -2.06
CA ARG A 44 0.13 -8.65 -2.53
C ARG A 44 0.11 -9.87 -1.60
N ARG A 45 1.28 -10.41 -1.27
CA ARG A 45 1.41 -11.55 -0.35
C ARG A 45 0.87 -11.24 1.05
N ILE A 46 1.10 -10.04 1.57
CA ILE A 46 0.61 -9.64 2.89
C ILE A 46 -0.92 -9.53 2.88
N VAL A 47 -1.50 -8.90 1.85
CA VAL A 47 -2.96 -8.75 1.72
C VAL A 47 -3.64 -10.11 1.60
N GLU A 48 -3.08 -11.04 0.81
CA GLU A 48 -3.60 -12.40 0.67
C GLU A 48 -3.50 -13.22 1.98
N ALA A 49 -2.46 -13.00 2.78
CA ALA A 49 -2.25 -13.71 4.04
C ALA A 49 -3.06 -13.13 5.22
N ALA A 50 -3.35 -11.84 5.21
CA ALA A 50 -3.94 -11.10 6.33
C ALA A 50 -5.23 -11.73 6.91
N PRO A 51 -6.22 -12.18 6.10
CA PRO A 51 -7.45 -12.77 6.65
C PRO A 51 -7.20 -14.02 7.49
N LYS A 52 -6.24 -14.86 7.08
CA LYS A 52 -5.87 -16.09 7.81
C LYS A 52 -5.21 -15.80 9.16
N GLN A 53 -4.72 -14.59 9.35
CA GLN A 53 -4.10 -14.12 10.60
C GLN A 53 -5.09 -13.32 11.48
N GLY A 54 -6.38 -13.30 11.13
CA GLY A 54 -7.39 -12.52 11.85
C GLY A 54 -7.28 -11.00 11.64
N ILE A 55 -6.52 -10.55 10.64
CA ILE A 55 -6.36 -9.13 10.32
C ILE A 55 -7.52 -8.71 9.42
N GLY A 56 -8.31 -7.75 9.89
CA GLY A 56 -9.45 -7.18 9.16
C GLY A 56 -9.13 -5.87 8.47
N THR A 57 -8.11 -5.16 8.95
CA THR A 57 -7.68 -3.87 8.40
C THR A 57 -6.16 -3.84 8.30
N LEU A 58 -5.65 -3.49 7.12
CA LEU A 58 -4.23 -3.30 6.85
C LEU A 58 -4.01 -1.86 6.37
N THR A 59 -3.15 -1.11 7.06
CA THR A 59 -2.73 0.23 6.62
C THR A 59 -1.29 0.19 6.17
N LEU A 60 -1.05 0.53 4.91
CA LEU A 60 0.28 0.48 4.29
C LEU A 60 0.79 1.91 4.08
N TYR A 61 1.93 2.24 4.67
CA TYR A 61 2.53 3.55 4.51
C TYR A 61 3.38 3.61 3.24
N ALA A 62 2.73 4.04 2.14
CA ALA A 62 3.30 4.02 0.80
C ALA A 62 4.08 5.29 0.42
N PHE A 63 3.67 6.46 0.92
CA PHE A 63 4.29 7.74 0.57
C PHE A 63 4.11 8.77 1.70
N SER A 64 5.20 9.38 2.14
CA SER A 64 5.21 10.41 3.18
C SER A 64 5.24 11.83 2.62
N THR A 65 4.90 12.82 3.45
CA THR A 65 5.10 14.24 3.12
C THR A 65 6.57 14.58 2.85
N ASP A 66 7.51 13.92 3.53
CA ASP A 66 8.94 14.08 3.27
C ASP A 66 9.40 13.49 1.93
N ASN A 67 8.65 12.55 1.36
CA ASN A 67 9.01 11.99 0.05
C ASN A 67 8.91 13.02 -1.08
N TRP A 68 8.16 14.12 -0.89
CA TRP A 68 8.17 15.26 -1.80
C TRP A 68 9.52 15.98 -1.89
N ARG A 69 10.41 15.80 -0.89
CA ARG A 69 11.76 16.39 -0.88
C ARG A 69 12.77 15.57 -1.69
N ARG A 70 12.38 14.39 -2.20
CA ARG A 70 13.25 13.54 -3.05
C ARG A 70 13.40 14.15 -4.45
N PRO A 71 14.40 13.70 -5.24
CA PRO A 71 14.56 14.14 -6.63
C PRO A 71 13.27 13.97 -7.43
N LYS A 72 12.93 14.95 -8.27
CA LYS A 72 11.68 14.97 -9.06
C LYS A 72 11.46 13.69 -9.88
N ALA A 73 12.52 13.13 -10.45
CA ALA A 73 12.46 11.88 -11.20
C ALA A 73 12.04 10.68 -10.34
N GLU A 74 12.50 10.61 -9.09
CA GLU A 74 12.08 9.54 -8.16
C GLU A 74 10.63 9.71 -7.75
N VAL A 75 10.20 10.95 -7.45
CA VAL A 75 8.78 11.23 -7.16
C VAL A 75 7.89 10.87 -8.35
N ALA A 76 8.27 11.25 -9.57
CA ALA A 76 7.53 10.90 -10.78
C ALA A 76 7.41 9.38 -10.96
N ALA A 77 8.51 8.63 -10.75
CA ALA A 77 8.49 7.17 -10.83
C ALA A 77 7.55 6.54 -9.80
N LEU A 78 7.52 7.08 -8.56
CA LEU A 78 6.58 6.63 -7.52
C LEU A 78 5.12 6.89 -7.91
N MET A 79 4.82 8.05 -8.50
CA MET A 79 3.47 8.39 -8.96
C MET A 79 3.02 7.51 -10.14
N THR A 80 3.93 7.20 -11.07
CA THR A 80 3.68 6.24 -12.16
C THR A 80 3.38 4.85 -11.61
N LEU A 81 4.15 4.38 -10.64
CA LEU A 81 3.93 3.09 -9.99
C LEU A 81 2.59 3.05 -9.24
N LEU A 82 2.25 4.13 -8.52
CA LEU A 82 0.95 4.24 -7.84
C LEU A 82 -0.20 4.14 -8.84
N ARG A 83 -0.11 4.85 -9.98
CA ARG A 83 -1.12 4.79 -11.04
C ARG A 83 -1.25 3.38 -11.61
N PHE A 84 -0.12 2.72 -11.87
CA PHE A 84 -0.11 1.34 -12.35
C PHE A 84 -0.77 0.38 -11.36
N TYR A 85 -0.46 0.51 -10.06
CA TYR A 85 -1.03 -0.32 -9.00
C TYR A 85 -2.54 -0.13 -8.86
N LEU A 86 -3.02 1.12 -8.85
CA LEU A 86 -4.45 1.44 -8.80
C LEU A 86 -5.21 0.88 -10.01
N ALA A 87 -4.60 0.88 -11.19
CA ALA A 87 -5.24 0.40 -12.41
C ALA A 87 -5.27 -1.13 -12.52
N ASN A 88 -4.20 -1.82 -12.15
CA ASN A 88 -4.02 -3.25 -12.45
C ASN A 88 -4.22 -4.16 -11.23
N GLU A 89 -3.66 -3.79 -10.08
CA GLU A 89 -3.62 -4.67 -8.91
C GLU A 89 -4.89 -4.54 -8.06
N VAL A 90 -5.37 -3.30 -7.87
CA VAL A 90 -6.56 -3.05 -7.03
C VAL A 90 -7.79 -3.77 -7.55
N GLN A 91 -7.98 -3.84 -8.87
CA GLN A 91 -9.09 -4.57 -9.46
C GLN A 91 -9.09 -6.05 -9.07
N SER A 92 -7.92 -6.68 -8.97
CA SER A 92 -7.80 -8.06 -8.47
C SER A 92 -8.11 -8.15 -6.98
N LEU A 93 -7.70 -7.17 -6.17
CA LEU A 93 -7.95 -7.16 -4.74
C LEU A 93 -9.45 -7.00 -4.43
N ILE A 94 -10.13 -6.11 -5.14
CA ILE A 94 -11.58 -5.89 -5.01
C ILE A 94 -12.35 -7.17 -5.36
N LYS A 95 -11.98 -7.86 -6.44
CA LYS A 95 -12.56 -9.16 -6.81
C LYS A 95 -12.39 -10.22 -5.72
N ASN A 96 -11.33 -10.13 -4.91
CA ASN A 96 -11.07 -11.02 -3.79
C ASN A 96 -11.69 -10.53 -2.46
N GLY A 97 -12.61 -9.56 -2.51
CA GLY A 97 -13.34 -9.07 -1.35
C GLY A 97 -12.59 -8.04 -0.50
N VAL A 98 -11.50 -7.46 -1.02
CA VAL A 98 -10.75 -6.40 -0.34
C VAL A 98 -11.39 -5.06 -0.66
N ARG A 99 -11.65 -4.25 0.37
CA ARG A 99 -12.01 -2.84 0.20
C ARG A 99 -10.77 -1.97 0.33
N LEU A 100 -10.48 -1.15 -0.67
CA LEU A 100 -9.40 -0.17 -0.62
C LEU A 100 -9.89 1.15 -0.03
N THR A 101 -9.04 1.82 0.74
CA THR A 101 -9.24 3.21 1.16
C THR A 101 -7.90 3.92 1.17
N VAL A 102 -7.85 5.12 0.61
CA VAL A 102 -6.64 5.94 0.54
C VAL A 102 -6.74 7.11 1.52
N ILE A 103 -5.84 7.09 2.49
CA ILE A 103 -5.70 8.12 3.52
C ILE A 103 -4.60 9.09 3.10
N GLY A 104 -4.92 10.37 3.00
CA GLY A 104 -3.94 11.42 2.74
C GLY A 104 -4.46 12.57 1.88
N ARG A 105 -3.55 13.49 1.55
CA ARG A 105 -3.82 14.68 0.73
C ARG A 105 -3.91 14.33 -0.75
N ARG A 106 -5.06 14.59 -1.37
CA ARG A 106 -5.30 14.36 -2.80
C ARG A 106 -4.93 15.56 -3.68
N ASP A 107 -4.83 16.74 -3.11
CA ASP A 107 -4.59 18.02 -3.80
C ASP A 107 -3.19 18.17 -4.40
N ARG A 108 -2.24 17.30 -4.01
CA ARG A 108 -0.86 17.29 -4.50
C ARG A 108 -0.57 16.16 -5.47
N LEU A 109 -1.56 15.31 -5.75
CA LEU A 109 -1.39 14.18 -6.64
C LEU A 109 -1.43 14.67 -8.09
N PRO A 110 -0.55 14.14 -8.98
CA PRO A 110 -0.65 14.39 -10.40
C PRO A 110 -2.02 14.01 -10.98
N ASP A 111 -2.38 14.68 -12.07
CA ASP A 111 -3.68 14.54 -12.73
C ASP A 111 -4.05 13.07 -13.02
N GLY A 112 -5.31 12.75 -12.75
CA GLY A 112 -5.89 11.42 -12.94
C GLY A 112 -5.57 10.39 -11.85
N ILE A 113 -4.60 10.62 -10.96
CA ILE A 113 -4.39 9.71 -9.81
C ILE A 113 -5.54 9.84 -8.82
N ALA A 114 -5.98 11.06 -8.50
CA ALA A 114 -7.12 11.27 -7.61
C ALA A 114 -8.39 10.58 -8.14
N THR A 115 -8.66 10.67 -9.44
CA THR A 115 -9.78 9.97 -10.09
C THR A 115 -9.62 8.45 -10.03
N ALA A 116 -8.42 7.93 -10.25
CA ALA A 116 -8.14 6.50 -10.14
C ALA A 116 -8.34 5.98 -8.70
N ILE A 117 -7.97 6.79 -7.70
CA ILE A 117 -8.24 6.50 -6.29
C ILE A 117 -9.75 6.42 -6.05
N THR A 118 -10.52 7.43 -6.47
CA THR A 118 -11.98 7.44 -6.27
C THR A 118 -12.63 6.18 -6.85
N ARG A 119 -12.30 5.81 -8.10
CA ARG A 119 -12.81 4.58 -8.73
C ARG A 119 -12.41 3.28 -8.03
N ALA A 120 -11.30 3.32 -7.29
CA ALA A 120 -10.78 2.17 -6.57
C ALA A 120 -11.38 2.04 -5.15
N GLU A 121 -12.01 3.09 -4.63
CA GLU A 121 -12.68 3.11 -3.33
C GLU A 121 -14.18 2.78 -3.43
N GLU A 122 -14.75 2.86 -4.63
CA GLU A 122 -16.12 2.44 -4.98
C GLU A 122 -16.25 0.92 -5.04
#